data_AF-B8HU91-F1
#
_entry.id   AF-B8HU91-F1
#
_cell.length_a   1.000
_cell.length_b   1.000
_cell.length_c   1.000
_cell.angle_alpha   90.00
_cell.angle_beta   90.00
_cell.angle_gamma   90.00
#
_symmetry.space_group_name_H-M   'P 1'
#
loop_
_entity.id
_entity.type
_entity.pdbx_description
1 polymer ?
#
loop_
_entity_poly.entity_id
_entity_poly.type
_entity_poly.pdbx_seq_one_letter_code
_entity_poly.pdbx_strand_id
1 'polypeptide(L)'
;MLPKINVMSDRPQISPPIETKPVPGQFYRVKTALNLYDSPALEKLATQAAAGRYLHFLDLPEAHYSATEADNQKTCNALTVRLWEDDYPGWLAIADLVHLQPTDPPSLPPLISAAEIQARIPQVIAFCLQAMQQPNYYLWGGTVGPNYDCSGLVQHSFASQGIALPRDAYQQEAFVQPIPNPGSEPIDLIPNLIPGDLIFFGTPEKVTHVAIYLGEGKYIHSSGQQQGRNGIGIDSLHPEGDAVNSPTVRVTQAYYAQVRGAGRVVANFIPIG
;
A
#
# COMPACT_ATOMS: atom_id res chain seq x y z
N MET A 1 14.22 26.22 56.86
CA MET A 1 14.77 26.50 55.52
C MET A 1 14.74 25.20 54.73
N LEU A 2 13.84 25.09 53.76
CA LEU A 2 13.82 23.99 52.79
C LEU A 2 14.36 24.54 51.45
N PRO A 3 15.24 23.82 50.73
CA PRO A 3 15.75 24.29 49.45
C PRO A 3 14.69 24.12 48.35
N LYS A 4 14.53 25.15 47.51
CA LYS A 4 13.69 25.10 46.31
C LYS A 4 14.37 24.23 45.25
N ILE A 5 13.71 23.15 44.84
CA ILE A 5 14.10 22.34 43.68
C ILE A 5 13.54 23.06 42.45
N ASN A 6 14.44 23.55 41.60
CA ASN A 6 14.12 24.22 40.35
C ASN A 6 13.85 23.13 39.30
N VAL A 7 12.59 22.90 38.94
CA VAL A 7 12.23 22.02 37.82
C VAL A 7 12.47 22.82 36.55
N MET A 8 13.65 22.64 35.95
CA MET A 8 13.87 23.06 34.56
C MET A 8 12.93 22.23 33.69
N SER A 9 11.98 22.92 33.05
CA SER A 9 11.14 22.35 32.02
C SER A 9 12.00 21.98 30.82
N ASP A 10 12.07 20.69 30.51
CA ASP A 10 12.56 20.20 29.23
C ASP A 10 11.63 20.72 28.14
N ARG A 11 12.02 21.83 27.50
CA ARG A 11 11.41 22.25 26.25
C ARG A 11 11.77 21.22 25.17
N PRO A 12 10.82 20.79 24.32
CA PRO A 12 11.15 19.96 23.17
C PRO A 12 12.22 20.65 22.32
N GLN A 13 13.27 19.91 21.96
CA GLN A 13 14.30 20.39 21.05
C GLN A 13 13.66 20.76 19.71
N ILE A 14 13.86 22.01 19.31
CA ILE A 14 13.36 22.57 18.05
C ILE A 14 14.18 21.95 16.91
N SER A 15 13.52 21.20 16.03
CA SER A 15 14.10 20.72 14.78
C SER A 15 14.57 21.91 13.93
N PRO A 16 15.73 21.83 13.25
CA PRO A 16 16.23 22.93 12.44
C PRO A 16 15.24 23.31 11.33
N PRO A 17 15.16 24.60 10.96
CA PRO A 17 14.27 25.05 9.89
C PRO A 17 14.60 24.34 8.58
N ILE A 18 13.56 23.91 7.87
CA ILE A 18 13.66 23.26 6.56
C ILE A 18 14.30 24.25 5.60
N GLU A 19 15.58 24.02 5.24
CA GLU A 19 16.42 24.98 4.51
C GLU A 19 15.94 25.28 3.08
N THR A 20 15.03 24.49 2.51
CA THR A 20 14.52 24.73 1.16
C THR A 20 13.03 24.45 1.08
N LYS A 21 12.25 25.51 0.82
CA LYS A 21 10.83 25.40 0.43
C LYS A 21 10.72 24.47 -0.79
N PRO A 22 9.80 23.48 -0.79
CA PRO A 22 9.58 22.65 -1.96
C PRO A 22 9.28 23.49 -3.20
N VAL A 23 9.68 23.00 -4.36
CA VAL A 23 9.42 23.62 -5.66
C VAL A 23 8.33 22.81 -6.38
N PRO A 24 7.25 23.43 -6.90
CA PRO A 24 6.23 22.70 -7.66
C PRO A 24 6.84 22.03 -8.89
N GLY A 25 6.45 20.79 -9.18
CA GLY A 25 6.98 20.02 -10.32
C GLY A 25 8.40 19.47 -10.15
N GLN A 26 9.12 19.82 -9.07
CA GLN A 26 10.40 19.20 -8.73
C GLN A 26 10.16 17.77 -8.21
N PHE A 27 10.97 16.82 -8.68
CA PHE A 27 10.98 15.46 -8.17
C PHE A 27 11.91 15.33 -6.96
N TYR A 28 11.50 14.47 -6.04
CA TYR A 28 12.24 14.14 -4.82
C TYR A 28 12.35 12.64 -4.67
N ARG A 29 13.52 12.18 -4.25
CA ARG A 29 13.77 10.80 -3.83
C ARG A 29 13.59 10.69 -2.32
N VAL A 30 12.87 9.66 -1.90
CA VAL A 30 12.60 9.34 -0.50
C VAL A 30 13.82 8.67 0.14
N LYS A 31 14.40 9.25 1.19
CA LYS A 31 15.60 8.70 1.87
C LYS A 31 15.26 7.62 2.91
N THR A 32 14.13 7.77 3.59
CA THR A 32 13.62 6.86 4.61
C THR A 32 12.12 6.67 4.39
N ALA A 33 11.54 5.55 4.82
CA ALA A 33 10.12 5.31 4.60
C ALA A 33 9.25 6.46 5.15
N LEU A 34 8.24 6.87 4.37
CA LEU A 34 7.36 7.99 4.68
C LEU A 34 5.90 7.55 4.71
N ASN A 35 5.12 8.15 5.60
CA ASN A 35 3.67 8.00 5.63
C ASN A 35 3.02 9.06 4.73
N LEU A 36 2.02 8.65 3.96
CA LEU A 36 1.16 9.54 3.18
C LEU A 36 -0.28 9.34 3.62
N TYR A 37 -0.98 10.45 3.84
CA TYR A 37 -2.31 10.46 4.44
C TYR A 37 -3.39 10.80 3.42
N ASP A 38 -4.63 10.45 3.73
CA ASP A 38 -5.79 10.72 2.86
C ASP A 38 -6.25 12.19 2.89
N SER A 39 -5.79 12.94 3.89
CA SER A 39 -6.25 14.28 4.20
C SER A 39 -5.15 15.11 4.89
N PRO A 40 -5.23 16.45 4.86
CA PRO A 40 -4.26 17.32 5.52
C PRO A 40 -4.27 17.21 7.05
N ALA A 41 -5.24 16.50 7.63
CA ALA A 41 -5.34 16.27 9.07
C ALA A 41 -4.30 15.24 9.57
N LEU A 42 -3.71 14.44 8.68
CA LEU A 42 -2.71 13.43 9.00
C LEU A 42 -3.18 12.34 9.99
N GLU A 43 -4.48 12.05 10.00
CA GLU A 43 -5.08 11.08 10.92
C GLU A 43 -5.18 9.67 10.33
N LYS A 44 -5.40 9.57 9.01
CA LYS A 44 -5.64 8.31 8.32
C LYS A 44 -4.60 8.10 7.22
N LEU A 45 -3.89 6.99 7.35
CA LEU A 45 -2.89 6.57 6.37
C LEU A 45 -3.60 6.18 5.06
N ALA A 46 -3.09 6.70 3.95
CA ALA A 46 -3.49 6.29 2.60
C ALA A 46 -2.49 5.29 2.02
N THR A 47 -1.19 5.58 2.14
CA THR A 47 -0.11 4.68 1.72
C THR A 47 1.18 5.00 2.47
N GLN A 48 2.23 4.23 2.19
CA GLN A 48 3.59 4.53 2.62
C GLN A 48 4.53 4.50 1.41
N ALA A 49 5.46 5.45 1.36
CA ALA A 49 6.53 5.48 0.38
C ALA A 49 7.78 4.81 0.94
N ALA A 50 8.23 3.70 0.35
CA ALA A 50 9.50 3.07 0.74
C ALA A 50 10.70 3.97 0.42
N ALA A 51 11.81 3.77 1.15
CA ALA A 51 13.07 4.41 0.79
C ALA A 51 13.46 4.07 -0.66
N GLY A 52 13.90 5.07 -1.41
CA GLY A 52 14.24 4.95 -2.82
C GLY A 52 13.12 5.32 -3.79
N ARG A 53 11.85 5.38 -3.33
CA ARG A 53 10.73 5.83 -4.16
C ARG A 53 10.85 7.32 -4.52
N TYR A 54 10.12 7.72 -5.54
CA TYR A 54 10.07 9.09 -6.04
C TYR A 54 8.69 9.72 -5.82
N LEU A 55 8.67 11.02 -5.52
CA LEU A 55 7.45 11.81 -5.46
C LEU A 55 7.66 13.22 -6.04
N HIS A 56 6.57 13.88 -6.37
CA HIS A 56 6.54 15.30 -6.71
C HIS A 56 5.37 15.99 -6.00
N PHE A 57 5.46 17.31 -5.85
CA PHE A 57 4.41 18.13 -5.23
C PHE A 57 3.36 18.54 -6.26
N LEU A 58 2.08 18.41 -5.90
CA LEU A 58 0.95 18.78 -6.77
C LEU A 58 0.58 20.25 -6.61
N ASP A 59 0.26 20.68 -5.39
CA ASP A 59 -0.08 22.06 -5.05
C ASP A 59 0.79 22.53 -3.88
N LEU A 60 1.39 23.71 -4.01
CA LEU A 60 2.05 24.38 -2.89
C LEU A 60 1.20 25.59 -2.48
N PRO A 61 0.54 25.57 -1.32
CA PRO A 61 -0.20 26.73 -0.86
C PRO A 61 0.72 27.96 -0.74
N GLU A 62 0.18 29.14 -1.06
CA GLU A 62 0.90 30.42 -0.91
C GLU A 62 1.23 30.74 0.56
N ALA A 63 0.47 30.15 1.50
CA ALA A 63 0.60 30.39 2.93
C ALA A 63 1.95 29.97 3.50
N HIS A 64 2.42 30.73 4.49
CA HIS A 64 3.73 30.58 5.10
C HIS A 64 3.91 29.21 5.78
N TYR A 65 5.00 28.53 5.42
CA TYR A 65 5.50 27.31 6.04
C TYR A 65 6.05 27.71 7.42
N SER A 66 5.24 27.67 8.47
CA SER A 66 5.67 27.94 9.84
C SER A 66 5.66 26.66 10.65
N ALA A 67 6.84 26.27 11.18
CA ALA A 67 6.96 25.23 12.20
C ALA A 67 6.68 25.77 13.63
N THR A 68 6.18 27.01 13.74
CA THR A 68 5.98 27.69 15.03
C THR A 68 4.53 28.12 15.22
N GLU A 69 3.95 27.73 16.35
CA GLU A 69 2.54 27.94 16.77
C GLU A 69 2.15 29.42 17.02
N ALA A 70 2.94 30.39 16.57
CA ALA A 70 2.87 31.76 17.07
C ALA A 70 1.95 32.71 16.28
N ASP A 71 1.29 32.27 15.21
CA ASP A 71 0.41 33.15 14.44
C ASP A 71 -0.94 32.46 14.16
N ASN A 72 -2.03 33.19 14.38
CA ASN A 72 -3.43 32.75 14.19
C ASN A 72 -3.78 32.56 12.69
N GLN A 73 -2.79 32.30 11.84
CA GLN A 73 -2.92 31.96 10.44
C GLN A 73 -3.00 30.44 10.31
N LYS A 74 -3.91 29.94 9.46
CA LYS A 74 -4.01 28.51 9.12
C LYS A 74 -2.63 27.96 8.77
N THR A 75 -1.99 27.26 9.70
CA THR A 75 -0.75 26.53 9.45
C THR A 75 -1.12 25.27 8.69
N CYS A 76 -0.75 25.21 7.41
CA CYS A 76 -0.84 23.96 6.66
C CYS A 76 0.30 23.06 7.14
N ASN A 77 0.01 22.02 7.93
CA ASN A 77 1.04 21.09 8.43
C ASN A 77 1.35 19.95 7.44
N ALA A 78 0.69 19.94 6.28
CA ALA A 78 0.83 18.92 5.27
C ALA A 78 0.77 19.50 3.85
N LEU A 79 1.39 18.79 2.91
CA LEU A 79 1.49 19.16 1.50
C LEU A 79 0.99 18.02 0.62
N THR A 80 0.33 18.35 -0.48
CA THR A 80 -0.10 17.35 -1.47
C THR A 80 1.08 16.90 -2.31
N VAL A 81 1.26 15.59 -2.36
CA VAL A 81 2.28 14.93 -3.18
C VAL A 81 1.63 13.84 -4.02
N ARG A 82 2.34 13.42 -5.06
CA ARG A 82 2.03 12.23 -5.84
C ARG A 82 3.28 11.38 -5.94
N LEU A 83 3.13 10.09 -5.67
CA LEU A 83 4.17 9.11 -5.89
C LEU A 83 4.30 8.80 -7.37
N TRP A 84 5.53 8.70 -7.86
CA TRP A 84 5.80 8.54 -9.29
C TRP A 84 5.43 7.16 -9.81
N GLU A 85 5.75 6.09 -9.08
CA GLU A 85 5.70 4.74 -9.63
C GLU A 85 4.28 4.17 -9.79
N ASP A 86 3.30 4.79 -9.14
CA ASP A 86 1.90 4.34 -9.08
C ASP A 86 0.89 5.49 -9.22
N ASP A 87 1.35 6.71 -9.54
CA ASP A 87 0.56 7.96 -9.59
C ASP A 87 -0.29 8.24 -8.33
N TYR A 88 0.07 7.63 -7.20
CA TYR A 88 -0.80 7.66 -6.03
C TYR A 88 -0.69 9.01 -5.29
N PRO A 89 -1.79 9.76 -5.13
CA PRO A 89 -1.77 11.02 -4.41
C PRO A 89 -1.79 10.80 -2.89
N GLY A 90 -1.31 11.78 -2.14
CA GLY A 90 -1.43 11.78 -0.69
C GLY A 90 -0.97 13.08 -0.07
N TRP A 91 -1.17 13.18 1.24
CA TRP A 91 -0.69 14.30 2.04
C TRP A 91 0.56 13.89 2.80
N LEU A 92 1.64 14.67 2.67
CA LEU A 92 2.91 14.48 3.36
C LEU A 92 3.04 15.52 4.48
N ALA A 93 3.43 15.09 5.68
CA ALA A 93 3.70 16.01 6.78
C ALA A 93 4.89 16.93 6.47
N ILE A 94 4.82 18.22 6.82
CA ILE A 94 5.94 19.15 6.63
C ILE A 94 7.20 18.68 7.39
N ALA A 95 7.03 18.08 8.56
CA ALA A 95 8.13 17.54 9.35
C ALA A 95 8.94 16.47 8.58
N ASP A 96 8.31 15.78 7.62
CA ASP A 96 8.93 14.71 6.85
C ASP A 96 9.73 15.21 5.63
N LEU A 97 9.70 16.51 5.32
CA LEU A 97 10.47 17.08 4.22
C LEU A 97 11.98 16.86 4.37
N VAL A 98 12.47 16.73 5.61
CA VAL A 98 13.88 16.43 5.91
C VAL A 98 14.32 15.07 5.35
N HIS A 99 13.38 14.18 5.05
CA HIS A 99 13.62 12.85 4.48
C HIS A 99 13.59 12.83 2.95
N LEU A 100 13.42 13.98 2.31
CA LEU A 100 13.46 14.10 0.85
C LEU A 100 14.83 14.57 0.36
N GLN A 101 15.15 14.20 -0.88
CA GLN A 101 16.31 14.68 -1.61
C GLN A 101 15.87 15.09 -3.03
N PRO A 102 16.09 16.34 -3.46
CA PRO A 102 15.82 16.74 -4.84
C PRO A 102 16.55 15.84 -5.85
N THR A 103 15.88 15.53 -6.95
CA THR A 103 16.40 14.68 -8.03
C THR A 103 15.81 15.09 -9.37
N ASP A 104 16.52 14.79 -10.45
CA ASP A 104 15.93 14.83 -11.78
C ASP A 104 14.73 13.86 -11.87
N PRO A 105 13.80 14.08 -12.82
CA PRO A 105 12.70 13.17 -13.05
C PRO A 105 13.19 11.73 -13.25
N PRO A 106 12.63 10.76 -12.51
CA PRO A 106 12.97 9.35 -12.69
C PRO A 106 12.56 8.87 -14.10
N SER A 107 13.29 7.88 -14.62
CA SER A 107 12.89 7.19 -15.84
C SER A 107 11.58 6.44 -15.63
N LEU A 108 10.81 6.25 -16.71
CA LEU A 108 9.64 5.37 -16.68
C LEU A 108 10.02 3.95 -16.25
N PRO A 109 9.12 3.22 -15.57
CA PRO A 109 9.30 1.80 -15.33
C PRO A 109 9.59 1.05 -16.64
N PRO A 110 10.49 0.06 -16.64
CA PRO A 110 10.80 -0.68 -17.85
C PRO A 110 9.58 -1.43 -18.34
N LEU A 111 9.41 -1.52 -19.66
CA LEU A 111 8.46 -2.45 -20.25
C LEU A 111 8.98 -3.87 -20.01
N ILE A 112 8.16 -4.70 -19.38
CA ILE A 112 8.46 -6.10 -19.11
C ILE A 112 7.36 -6.95 -19.74
N SER A 113 7.73 -8.07 -20.35
CA SER A 113 6.78 -8.99 -20.97
C SER A 113 6.02 -9.81 -19.91
N ALA A 114 4.83 -10.31 -20.28
CA ALA A 114 4.07 -11.23 -19.44
C ALA A 114 4.87 -12.49 -19.05
N ALA A 115 5.75 -12.98 -19.94
CA ALA A 115 6.61 -14.12 -19.66
C ALA A 115 7.68 -13.80 -18.60
N GLU A 116 8.28 -12.61 -18.66
CA GLU A 116 9.23 -12.16 -17.64
C GLU A 116 8.56 -11.92 -16.29
N ILE A 117 7.33 -11.38 -16.28
CA ILE A 117 6.53 -11.27 -15.06
C ILE A 117 6.28 -12.66 -14.47
N GLN A 118 5.81 -13.60 -15.29
CA GLN A 118 5.52 -14.97 -14.84
C GLN A 118 6.75 -15.66 -14.24
N ALA A 119 7.94 -15.42 -14.81
CA ALA A 119 9.19 -15.96 -14.30
C ALA A 119 9.58 -15.43 -12.91
N ARG A 120 9.06 -14.25 -12.51
CA ARG A 120 9.34 -13.59 -11.22
C ARG A 120 8.27 -13.89 -10.15
N ILE A 121 7.12 -14.42 -10.54
CA ILE A 121 6.01 -14.75 -9.61
C ILE A 121 6.44 -15.64 -8.44
N PRO A 122 7.31 -16.66 -8.59
CA PRO A 122 7.75 -17.44 -7.44
C PRO A 122 8.39 -16.60 -6.34
N GLN A 123 9.14 -15.55 -6.70
CA GLN A 123 9.75 -14.64 -5.73
C GLN A 123 8.72 -13.66 -5.12
N VAL A 124 7.71 -13.25 -5.88
CA VAL A 124 6.57 -12.48 -5.33
C VAL A 124 5.84 -13.29 -4.26
N ILE A 125 5.52 -14.55 -4.54
CA ILE A 125 4.88 -15.45 -3.56
C ILE A 125 5.80 -15.69 -2.36
N ALA A 126 7.09 -15.94 -2.59
CA ALA A 126 8.07 -16.13 -1.52
C ALA A 126 8.14 -14.91 -0.59
N PHE A 127 8.07 -13.70 -1.13
CA PHE A 127 7.99 -12.46 -0.34
C PHE A 127 6.78 -12.50 0.61
N CYS A 128 5.59 -12.79 0.10
CA CYS A 128 4.38 -12.83 0.92
C CYS A 128 4.45 -13.90 2.01
N LEU A 129 4.96 -15.09 1.68
CA LEU A 129 5.17 -16.17 2.64
C LEU A 129 6.17 -15.77 3.73
N GLN A 130 7.24 -15.07 3.39
CA GLN A 130 8.21 -14.55 4.37
C GLN A 130 7.60 -13.45 5.25
N ALA A 131 6.85 -12.51 4.67
CA ALA A 131 6.15 -11.46 5.40
C ALA A 131 5.13 -12.05 6.39
N MET A 132 4.42 -13.12 6.00
CA MET A 132 3.49 -13.85 6.87
C MET A 132 4.16 -14.43 8.13
N GLN A 133 5.42 -14.84 8.05
CA GLN A 133 6.16 -15.40 9.20
C GLN A 133 6.64 -14.33 10.18
N GLN A 134 6.64 -13.05 9.79
CA GLN A 134 7.01 -11.96 10.69
C GLN A 134 5.79 -11.54 11.53
N PRO A 135 5.97 -11.09 12.78
CA PRO A 135 4.90 -10.45 13.53
C PRO A 135 4.32 -9.28 12.72
N ASN A 136 3.06 -9.41 12.35
CA ASN A 136 2.35 -8.43 11.54
C ASN A 136 0.89 -8.31 12.00
N TYR A 137 0.29 -7.17 11.71
CA TYR A 137 -1.14 -6.96 11.78
C TYR A 137 -1.66 -6.19 10.57
N TYR A 138 -2.98 -6.19 10.38
CA TYR A 138 -3.60 -5.44 9.29
C TYR A 138 -3.55 -3.94 9.58
N LEU A 139 -2.74 -3.21 8.81
CA LEU A 139 -2.64 -1.76 8.90
C LEU A 139 -3.27 -1.14 7.66
N TRP A 140 -4.39 -0.44 7.83
CA TRP A 140 -4.98 0.35 6.74
C TRP A 140 -3.97 1.38 6.21
N GLY A 141 -3.75 1.42 4.91
CA GLY A 141 -2.71 2.23 4.26
C GLY A 141 -1.30 1.65 4.38
N GLY A 142 -1.13 0.51 5.05
CA GLY A 142 0.17 -0.14 5.24
C GLY A 142 0.73 -0.69 3.93
N THR A 143 1.87 -0.15 3.52
CA THR A 143 2.56 -0.51 2.25
C THR A 143 4.01 -0.90 2.48
N VAL A 144 4.59 -0.53 3.62
CA VAL A 144 5.96 -0.88 4.00
C VAL A 144 5.89 -1.80 5.22
N GLY A 145 6.62 -2.93 5.15
CA GLY A 145 6.55 -3.97 6.15
C GLY A 145 6.99 -3.52 7.56
N PRO A 146 6.58 -4.26 8.60
CA PRO A 146 5.95 -5.59 8.50
C PRO A 146 4.41 -5.58 8.39
N ASN A 147 3.75 -4.43 8.58
CA ASN A 147 2.28 -4.35 8.65
C ASN A 147 1.69 -3.81 7.35
N TYR A 148 0.80 -4.58 6.74
CA TYR A 148 0.26 -4.30 5.41
C TYR A 148 -1.27 -4.31 5.44
N ASP A 149 -1.89 -3.52 4.56
CA ASP A 149 -3.25 -3.83 4.10
C ASP A 149 -3.22 -4.80 2.92
N CYS A 150 -4.41 -5.16 2.40
CA CYS A 150 -4.53 -6.15 1.34
C CYS A 150 -3.79 -5.75 0.06
N SER A 151 -4.04 -4.56 -0.48
CA SER A 151 -3.47 -4.12 -1.75
C SER A 151 -2.04 -3.59 -1.61
N GLY A 152 -1.64 -3.13 -0.42
CA GLY A 152 -0.27 -2.76 -0.08
C GLY A 152 0.66 -3.97 0.00
N LEU A 153 0.19 -5.11 0.54
CA LEU A 153 0.95 -6.37 0.46
C LEU A 153 1.19 -6.79 -0.99
N VAL A 154 0.14 -6.74 -1.81
CA VAL A 154 0.23 -7.06 -3.25
C VAL A 154 1.22 -6.12 -3.92
N GLN A 155 1.03 -4.80 -3.81
CA GLN A 155 1.89 -3.81 -4.44
C GLN A 155 3.37 -4.02 -4.04
N HIS A 156 3.65 -4.19 -2.75
CA HIS A 156 5.02 -4.32 -2.26
C HIS A 156 5.69 -5.63 -2.71
N SER A 157 4.93 -6.73 -2.72
CA SER A 157 5.46 -8.03 -3.16
C SER A 157 5.88 -8.01 -4.63
N PHE A 158 5.08 -7.40 -5.51
CA PHE A 158 5.42 -7.21 -6.92
C PHE A 158 6.56 -6.20 -7.11
N ALA A 159 6.54 -5.08 -6.37
CA ALA A 159 7.60 -4.07 -6.43
C ALA A 159 8.97 -4.65 -6.02
N SER A 160 9.01 -5.63 -5.11
CA SER A 160 10.24 -6.35 -4.73
C SER A 160 10.93 -7.04 -5.92
N GLN A 161 10.18 -7.35 -6.98
CA GLN A 161 10.65 -7.96 -8.22
C GLN A 161 10.68 -6.98 -9.41
N GLY A 162 10.63 -5.68 -9.13
CA GLY A 162 10.64 -4.62 -10.13
C GLY A 162 9.37 -4.57 -10.98
N ILE A 163 8.23 -5.04 -10.44
CA ILE A 163 6.93 -5.00 -11.09
C ILE A 163 6.06 -3.93 -10.43
N ALA A 164 5.73 -2.87 -11.15
CA ALA A 164 4.93 -1.75 -10.65
C ALA A 164 3.44 -2.06 -10.79
N LEU A 165 2.69 -1.86 -9.70
CA LEU A 165 1.23 -2.00 -9.63
C LEU A 165 0.60 -0.74 -9.03
N PRO A 166 -0.63 -0.38 -9.41
CA PRO A 166 -1.43 0.61 -8.69
C PRO A 166 -1.63 0.23 -7.21
N ARG A 167 -1.95 1.23 -6.39
CA ARG A 167 -1.99 1.08 -4.92
C ARG A 167 -3.27 0.44 -4.39
N ASP A 168 -4.43 0.82 -4.92
CA ASP A 168 -5.72 0.38 -4.40
C ASP A 168 -6.23 -0.86 -5.12
N ALA A 169 -6.94 -1.74 -4.40
CA ALA A 169 -7.45 -2.99 -4.95
C ALA A 169 -8.32 -2.81 -6.20
N TYR A 170 -9.15 -1.76 -6.26
CA TYR A 170 -9.96 -1.46 -7.44
C TYR A 170 -9.13 -0.97 -8.63
N GLN A 171 -8.02 -0.25 -8.38
CA GLN A 171 -7.09 0.15 -9.43
C GLN A 171 -6.31 -1.05 -9.95
N GLN A 172 -5.95 -1.99 -9.06
CA GLN A 172 -5.33 -3.26 -9.43
C GLN A 172 -6.26 -4.12 -10.28
N GLU A 173 -7.56 -4.23 -9.94
CA GLU A 173 -8.56 -4.91 -10.77
C GLU A 173 -8.67 -4.30 -12.17
N ALA A 174 -8.72 -2.97 -12.26
CA ALA A 174 -8.78 -2.26 -13.54
C ALA A 174 -7.50 -2.39 -14.38
N PHE A 175 -6.36 -2.67 -13.75
CA PHE A 175 -5.06 -2.76 -14.40
C PHE A 175 -4.76 -4.14 -14.99
N VAL A 176 -5.14 -5.21 -14.29
CA VAL A 176 -4.80 -6.58 -14.69
C VAL A 176 -5.60 -7.06 -15.90
N GLN A 177 -5.10 -8.08 -16.60
CA GLN A 177 -5.87 -8.78 -17.62
C GLN A 177 -6.93 -9.67 -16.95
N PRO A 178 -8.24 -9.46 -17.19
CA PRO A 178 -9.28 -10.26 -16.56
C PRO A 178 -9.19 -11.75 -16.93
N ILE A 179 -9.43 -12.62 -15.96
CA ILE A 179 -9.53 -14.07 -16.17
C ILE A 179 -11.01 -14.47 -16.26
N PRO A 180 -11.45 -15.11 -17.36
CA PRO A 180 -12.84 -15.54 -17.50
C PRO A 180 -13.25 -16.53 -16.40
N ASN A 181 -14.40 -16.29 -15.77
CA ASN A 181 -15.09 -17.29 -14.96
C ASN A 181 -16.05 -18.09 -15.86
N PRO A 182 -15.82 -19.41 -16.08
CA PRO A 182 -16.69 -20.24 -16.92
C PRO A 182 -18.02 -20.61 -16.24
N GLY A 183 -18.17 -20.40 -14.93
CA GLY A 183 -19.35 -20.79 -14.18
C GLY A 183 -20.00 -19.66 -13.38
N SER A 184 -20.91 -20.04 -12.48
CA SER A 184 -21.67 -19.10 -11.65
C SER A 184 -21.10 -18.93 -10.25
N GLU A 185 -20.18 -19.81 -9.84
CA GLU A 185 -19.61 -19.83 -8.49
C GLU A 185 -18.14 -19.40 -8.50
N PRO A 186 -17.63 -18.85 -7.37
CA PRO A 186 -16.21 -18.49 -7.25
C PRO A 186 -15.25 -19.66 -7.51
N ILE A 187 -15.61 -20.87 -7.08
CA ILE A 187 -14.82 -22.09 -7.31
C ILE A 187 -14.57 -22.37 -8.80
N ASP A 188 -15.47 -21.92 -9.68
CA ASP A 188 -15.36 -22.14 -11.12
C ASP A 188 -14.21 -21.35 -11.77
N LEU A 189 -13.63 -20.37 -11.06
CA LEU A 189 -12.41 -19.67 -11.49
C LEU A 189 -11.17 -20.57 -11.47
N ILE A 190 -11.09 -21.52 -10.53
CA ILE A 190 -9.87 -22.28 -10.21
C ILE A 190 -9.18 -22.89 -11.43
N PRO A 191 -9.89 -23.54 -12.39
CA PRO A 191 -9.24 -24.14 -13.56
C PRO A 191 -8.49 -23.15 -14.46
N ASN A 192 -8.83 -21.86 -14.42
CA ASN A 192 -8.21 -20.82 -15.25
C ASN A 192 -7.13 -20.02 -14.50
N LEU A 193 -7.04 -20.19 -13.17
CA LEU A 193 -6.07 -19.51 -12.34
C LEU A 193 -4.71 -20.22 -12.35
N ILE A 194 -3.65 -19.43 -12.36
CA ILE A 194 -2.27 -19.87 -12.13
C ILE A 194 -1.67 -19.11 -10.94
N PRO A 195 -0.70 -19.68 -10.20
CA PRO A 195 -0.05 -18.96 -9.12
C PRO A 195 0.43 -17.57 -9.56
N GLY A 196 0.19 -16.57 -8.73
CA GLY A 196 0.47 -15.16 -9.01
C GLY A 196 -0.71 -14.33 -9.52
N ASP A 197 -1.79 -14.97 -9.97
CA ASP A 197 -3.02 -14.26 -10.33
C ASP A 197 -3.61 -13.55 -9.12
N LEU A 198 -4.21 -12.38 -9.34
CA LEU A 198 -4.87 -11.61 -8.31
C LEU A 198 -6.35 -12.00 -8.24
N ILE A 199 -6.86 -12.24 -7.03
CA ILE A 199 -8.28 -12.50 -6.77
C ILE A 199 -8.86 -11.26 -6.09
N PHE A 200 -9.98 -10.78 -6.60
CA PHE A 200 -10.62 -9.56 -6.13
C PHE A 200 -11.93 -9.87 -5.42
N PHE A 201 -12.17 -9.15 -4.33
CA PHE A 201 -13.35 -9.29 -3.49
C PHE A 201 -13.98 -7.93 -3.23
N GLY A 202 -15.30 -7.90 -3.03
CA GLY A 202 -16.00 -6.69 -2.61
C GLY A 202 -17.50 -6.76 -2.80
N THR A 203 -18.12 -5.59 -2.93
CA THR A 203 -19.56 -5.44 -3.19
C THR A 203 -19.81 -5.41 -4.69
N PRO A 204 -21.05 -5.51 -5.19
CA PRO A 204 -21.35 -5.36 -6.61
C PRO A 204 -20.81 -4.04 -7.22
N GLU A 205 -20.76 -2.98 -6.41
CA GLU A 205 -20.37 -1.63 -6.83
C GLU A 205 -18.85 -1.43 -6.89
N LYS A 206 -18.08 -2.09 -6.02
CA LYS A 206 -16.62 -1.89 -5.97
C LYS A 206 -15.85 -3.06 -5.36
N VAL A 207 -14.62 -3.24 -5.85
CA VAL A 207 -13.59 -4.03 -5.16
C VAL A 207 -13.15 -3.31 -3.89
N THR A 208 -13.04 -4.07 -2.80
CA THR A 208 -12.58 -3.60 -1.49
C THR A 208 -11.41 -4.40 -0.95
N HIS A 209 -11.11 -5.56 -1.55
CA HIS A 209 -10.05 -6.45 -1.08
C HIS A 209 -9.41 -7.20 -2.25
N VAL A 210 -8.14 -7.60 -2.07
CA VAL A 210 -7.37 -8.36 -3.06
C VAL A 210 -6.50 -9.42 -2.37
N ALA A 211 -6.24 -10.53 -3.08
CA ALA A 211 -5.36 -11.62 -2.66
C ALA A 211 -4.50 -12.10 -3.83
N ILE A 212 -3.40 -12.80 -3.53
CA ILE A 212 -2.55 -13.48 -4.52
C ILE A 212 -2.85 -14.98 -4.49
N TYR A 213 -3.22 -15.54 -5.64
CA TYR A 213 -3.46 -16.97 -5.78
C TYR A 213 -2.15 -17.77 -5.69
N LEU A 214 -2.18 -18.87 -4.94
CA LEU A 214 -1.04 -19.74 -4.68
C LEU A 214 -1.09 -21.05 -5.47
N GLY A 215 -2.22 -21.37 -6.12
CA GLY A 215 -2.50 -22.70 -6.66
C GLY A 215 -3.40 -23.52 -5.73
N GLU A 216 -3.95 -24.62 -6.25
CA GLU A 216 -4.77 -25.58 -5.49
C GLU A 216 -5.94 -24.95 -4.70
N GLY A 217 -6.54 -23.90 -5.27
CA GLY A 217 -7.62 -23.16 -4.61
C GLY A 217 -7.15 -22.27 -3.46
N LYS A 218 -5.85 -22.13 -3.17
CA LYS A 218 -5.34 -21.31 -2.07
C LYS A 218 -4.97 -19.90 -2.50
N TYR A 219 -5.11 -18.95 -1.59
CA TYR A 219 -4.63 -17.60 -1.79
C TYR A 219 -4.04 -17.02 -0.49
N ILE A 220 -3.08 -16.11 -0.64
CA ILE A 220 -2.49 -15.32 0.45
C ILE A 220 -2.98 -13.88 0.39
N HIS A 221 -3.32 -13.32 1.54
CA HIS A 221 -3.72 -11.92 1.66
C HIS A 221 -3.34 -11.34 3.03
N SER A 222 -3.38 -10.02 3.18
CA SER A 222 -3.52 -9.38 4.49
C SER A 222 -5.00 -9.05 4.69
N SER A 223 -5.61 -9.43 5.82
CA SER A 223 -7.04 -9.20 6.09
C SER A 223 -7.32 -8.59 7.46
N GLY A 224 -8.34 -7.73 7.51
CA GLY A 224 -8.71 -6.97 8.72
C GLY A 224 -9.28 -7.84 9.85
N GLN A 225 -9.46 -7.25 11.02
CA GLN A 225 -9.90 -7.99 12.22
C GLN A 225 -11.36 -8.47 12.19
N GLN A 226 -12.26 -7.72 11.53
CA GLN A 226 -13.70 -8.01 11.61
C GLN A 226 -14.12 -9.29 10.90
N GLN A 227 -13.54 -9.56 9.72
CA GLN A 227 -13.90 -10.70 8.86
C GLN A 227 -12.69 -11.58 8.52
N GLY A 228 -11.49 -11.15 8.91
CA GLY A 228 -10.23 -11.75 8.51
C GLY A 228 -9.37 -12.16 9.69
N ARG A 229 -8.05 -12.11 9.46
CA ARG A 229 -7.05 -12.65 10.38
C ARG A 229 -6.33 -11.58 11.19
N ASN A 230 -6.69 -10.31 11.00
CA ASN A 230 -5.93 -9.16 11.47
C ASN A 230 -4.45 -9.24 11.09
N GLY A 231 -4.15 -9.53 9.83
CA GLY A 231 -2.79 -9.72 9.33
C GLY A 231 -2.74 -10.63 8.12
N ILE A 232 -1.54 -11.08 7.79
CA ILE A 232 -1.26 -11.92 6.62
C ILE A 232 -1.63 -13.37 6.92
N GLY A 233 -2.35 -14.01 6.00
CA GLY A 233 -2.65 -15.44 6.10
C GLY A 233 -3.10 -16.05 4.78
N ILE A 234 -3.29 -17.37 4.83
CA ILE A 234 -3.73 -18.19 3.70
C ILE A 234 -5.17 -18.65 3.95
N ASP A 235 -6.01 -18.51 2.93
CA ASP A 235 -7.39 -18.98 2.88
C ASP A 235 -7.64 -19.69 1.54
N SER A 236 -8.84 -20.27 1.39
CA SER A 236 -9.19 -21.11 0.24
C SER A 236 -10.37 -20.55 -0.54
N LEU A 237 -10.35 -20.73 -1.85
CA LEU A 237 -11.43 -20.41 -2.81
C LEU A 237 -12.39 -21.61 -2.92
N HIS A 238 -12.71 -22.23 -1.79
CA HIS A 238 -13.64 -23.36 -1.70
C HIS A 238 -14.73 -23.05 -0.68
N PRO A 239 -16.00 -23.38 -0.96
CA PRO A 239 -17.12 -23.02 -0.09
C PRO A 239 -17.08 -23.72 1.29
N GLU A 240 -16.47 -24.91 1.36
CA GLU A 240 -16.34 -25.70 2.59
C GLU A 240 -15.10 -25.34 3.43
N GLY A 241 -14.17 -24.56 2.88
CA GLY A 241 -12.86 -24.30 3.47
C GLY A 241 -11.99 -25.57 3.61
N ASP A 242 -10.92 -25.47 4.40
CA ASP A 242 -9.88 -26.51 4.47
C ASP A 242 -10.17 -27.61 5.50
N ALA A 243 -11.10 -27.37 6.42
CA ALA A 243 -11.60 -28.35 7.37
C ALA A 243 -12.87 -27.81 8.04
N VAL A 244 -13.99 -28.52 7.97
CA VAL A 244 -15.35 -28.12 8.40
C VAL A 244 -15.48 -27.63 9.86
N ASN A 245 -14.44 -27.75 10.69
CA ASN A 245 -14.42 -27.27 12.09
C ASN A 245 -13.19 -26.41 12.45
N SER A 246 -12.45 -25.90 11.46
CA SER A 246 -11.33 -24.97 11.74
C SER A 246 -11.86 -23.58 12.09
N PRO A 247 -11.25 -22.87 13.07
CA PRO A 247 -11.52 -21.44 13.32
C PRO A 247 -11.39 -20.57 12.06
N THR A 248 -10.66 -21.04 11.05
CA THR A 248 -10.42 -20.36 9.78
C THR A 248 -11.57 -20.49 8.77
N VAL A 249 -12.50 -21.44 8.96
CA VAL A 249 -13.62 -21.65 8.02
C VAL A 249 -14.47 -20.40 7.88
N ARG A 250 -14.71 -19.67 8.98
CA ARG A 250 -15.51 -18.43 8.96
C ARG A 250 -14.88 -17.35 8.09
N VAL A 251 -13.55 -17.22 8.12
CA VAL A 251 -12.81 -16.26 7.29
C VAL A 251 -12.92 -16.66 5.82
N THR A 252 -12.60 -17.91 5.51
CA THR A 252 -12.70 -18.45 4.15
C THR A 252 -14.11 -18.25 3.57
N GLN A 253 -15.17 -18.59 4.31
CA GLN A 253 -16.55 -18.41 3.84
C GLN A 253 -16.93 -16.94 3.65
N ALA A 254 -16.53 -16.06 4.56
CA ALA A 254 -16.80 -14.63 4.46
C ALA A 254 -16.18 -14.04 3.19
N TYR A 255 -14.91 -14.37 2.90
CA TYR A 255 -14.24 -13.91 1.68
C TYR A 255 -14.76 -14.60 0.43
N TYR A 256 -15.06 -15.91 0.47
CA TYR A 256 -15.62 -16.65 -0.67
C TYR A 256 -16.90 -16.00 -1.19
N ALA A 257 -17.82 -15.59 -0.29
CA ALA A 257 -19.07 -14.93 -0.66
C ALA A 257 -18.89 -13.54 -1.29
N GLN A 258 -17.70 -12.96 -1.21
CA GLN A 258 -17.38 -11.63 -1.72
C GLN A 258 -16.55 -11.66 -3.00
N VAL A 259 -16.21 -12.84 -3.54
CA VAL A 259 -15.39 -12.95 -4.76
C VAL A 259 -16.12 -12.29 -5.92
N ARG A 260 -15.40 -11.38 -6.61
CA ARG A 260 -15.88 -10.66 -7.79
C ARG A 260 -15.29 -11.21 -9.08
N GLY A 261 -14.03 -11.65 -9.02
CA GLY A 261 -13.31 -12.13 -10.18
C GLY A 261 -11.83 -12.25 -9.91
N ALA A 262 -11.07 -12.46 -10.97
CA ALA A 262 -9.63 -12.57 -10.92
C ALA A 262 -8.99 -11.94 -12.16
N GLY A 263 -7.71 -11.60 -12.04
CA GLY A 263 -6.95 -11.10 -13.18
C GLY A 263 -5.45 -11.32 -13.05
N ARG A 264 -4.79 -11.33 -14.19
CA ARG A 264 -3.36 -11.62 -14.35
C ARG A 264 -2.56 -10.36 -14.58
N VAL A 265 -1.46 -10.21 -13.85
CA VAL A 265 -0.49 -9.15 -14.09
C VAL A 265 0.32 -9.49 -15.35
N VAL A 266 0.16 -8.70 -16.41
CA VAL A 266 0.78 -8.94 -17.73
C VAL A 266 1.65 -7.80 -18.23
N ALA A 267 1.74 -6.71 -17.47
CA ALA A 267 2.54 -5.54 -17.77
C ALA A 267 3.01 -4.84 -16.49
N ASN A 268 3.91 -3.87 -16.63
CA ASN A 268 4.19 -2.87 -15.60
C ASN A 268 3.20 -1.72 -15.70
N PHE A 269 2.78 -1.20 -14.54
CA PHE A 269 2.09 0.08 -14.51
C PHE A 269 3.02 1.19 -15.03
N ILE A 270 2.50 2.03 -15.93
CA ILE A 270 3.22 3.17 -16.50
C ILE A 270 2.51 4.44 -16.03
N PRO A 271 3.17 5.28 -15.21
CA PRO A 271 2.58 6.52 -14.74
C PRO A 271 2.38 7.52 -15.87
N ILE A 272 1.36 8.35 -15.75
CA ILE A 272 0.96 9.33 -16.76
C ILE A 272 1.68 10.68 -16.54
N GLY A 273 2.15 10.94 -15.32
CA GLY A 273 2.76 12.22 -14.91
C GLY A 273 1.72 13.20 -14.41
#